data_AF-A0A6B3GTX2-F1
#
_entry.id   AF-A0A6B3GTX2-F1
#
_cell.length_a   1.000
_cell.length_b   1.000
_cell.length_c   1.000
_cell.angle_alpha   90.00
_cell.angle_beta   90.00
_cell.angle_gamma   90.00
#
_symmetry.space_group_name_H-M   'P 1'
#
loop_
_entity.id
_entity.type
_entity.pdbx_description
1 polymer ?
#
loop_
_entity_poly.entity_id
_entity_poly.type
_entity_poly.pdbx_seq_one_letter_code
_entity_poly.pdbx_strand_id
1 'polypeptide(L)' 'LELEKTLNMGVGMIAIVPADSVDAALTTLADRGVDSWVAGEITDRGDHATGAELTGAYAR' A
#
# COMPACT_ATOMS: atom_id res chain seq x y z
N LEU A 1 6.59 -10.59 12.75
CA LEU A 1 5.57 -10.15 13.72
C LEU A 1 5.95 -8.90 14.53
N GLU A 2 7.00 -8.89 15.35
CA GLU A 2 7.36 -7.65 16.10
C GLU A 2 8.11 -6.62 15.25
N LEU A 3 8.90 -7.07 14.27
CA LEU A 3 9.68 -6.18 13.40
C LEU A 3 8.79 -5.34 12.46
N GLU A 4 7.70 -5.91 11.94
CA GLU A 4 6.69 -5.25 11.09
C GLU A 4 5.89 -4.17 11.83
N LYS A 5 5.77 -4.27 13.16
CA LYS A 5 5.14 -3.24 14.00
C LYS A 5 6.10 -2.11 14.36
N THR A 6 7.41 -2.31 14.15
CA THR A 6 8.47 -1.41 14.63
C THR A 6 9.13 -0.64 13.49
N LEU A 7 9.24 -1.25 12.31
CA LEU A 7 9.88 -0.68 11.13
C LEU A 7 8.84 -0.48 10.03
N ASN A 8 9.04 0.55 9.21
CA ASN A 8 8.16 0.86 8.08
C ASN A 8 8.24 -0.14 6.93
N MET A 9 9.14 -1.14 7.00
CA MET A 9 9.34 -2.17 5.98
C MET A 9 9.57 -1.62 4.56
N GLY A 10 10.15 -0.42 4.45
CA GLY A 10 10.38 0.26 3.17
C GLY A 10 9.19 1.10 2.68
N VAL A 11 8.09 1.15 3.42
CA VAL A 11 6.90 1.95 3.09
C VAL A 11 6.73 3.10 4.09
N GLY A 12 7.21 4.29 3.74
CA GLY A 12 7.10 5.48 4.59
C GLY A 12 5.73 6.16 4.55
N MET A 13 4.93 5.91 3.50
CA MET A 13 3.65 6.58 3.25
C MET A 13 2.72 5.68 2.43
N ILE A 14 1.41 5.77 2.68
CA ILE A 14 0.34 5.19 1.87
C ILE A 14 -0.59 6.33 1.43
N ALA A 15 -0.91 6.37 0.14
CA ALA A 15 -1.94 7.26 -0.40
C ALA A 15 -3.10 6.41 -0.93
N ILE A 16 -4.33 6.77 -0.55
CA ILE A 16 -5.54 6.13 -1.06
C ILE A 16 -6.11 7.03 -2.14
N VAL A 17 -6.29 6.49 -3.34
CA VAL A 17 -6.82 7.22 -4.50
C VAL A 17 -7.95 6.41 -5.15
N PRO A 18 -8.88 7.08 -5.84
CA PRO A 18 -9.81 6.40 -6.74
C PRO A 18 -9.07 5.55 -7.78
N ALA A 19 -9.65 4.42 -8.18
CA ALA A 19 -9.02 3.47 -9.10
C ALA A 19 -8.69 4.09 -10.47
N ASP A 20 -9.54 5.00 -10.95
CA ASP A 20 -9.36 5.74 -12.20
C ASP A 20 -8.21 6.77 -12.15
N SER A 21 -7.73 7.09 -10.96
CA SER A 21 -6.70 8.11 -10.71
C SER A 21 -5.31 7.52 -10.45
N VAL A 22 -5.17 6.19 -10.46
CA VAL A 22 -3.91 5.48 -10.14
C VAL A 22 -2.77 5.93 -11.05
N ASP A 23 -2.96 5.89 -12.37
CA ASP A 23 -1.91 6.24 -13.34
C ASP A 23 -1.47 7.71 -13.23
N ALA A 24 -2.44 8.61 -12.99
CA ALA A 24 -2.17 10.03 -12.79
C ALA A 24 -1.39 10.27 -11.50
N ALA A 25 -1.72 9.56 -10.42
CA ALA A 25 -1.02 9.65 -9.14
C ALA A 25 0.42 9.14 -9.25
N LEU A 26 0.64 7.98 -9.87
CA LEU A 26 1.98 7.41 -10.08
C LEU A 26 2.85 8.34 -10.95
N THR A 27 2.29 8.87 -12.03
CA THR A 27 3.00 9.85 -12.89
C THR A 27 3.38 11.10 -12.10
N THR A 28 2.44 11.64 -11.34
CA THR A 28 2.64 12.83 -10.49
C THR A 28 3.76 12.62 -9.45
N LEU A 29 3.85 11.42 -8.87
CA LEU A 29 4.90 11.06 -7.91
C LEU A 29 6.25 10.86 -8.59
N ALA A 30 6.27 10.15 -9.73
CA ALA A 30 7.48 9.95 -10.53
C ALA A 30 8.09 11.28 -11.00
N ASP A 31 7.26 12.23 -11.47
CA ASP A 31 7.68 13.58 -11.87
C ASP A 31 8.34 14.37 -10.73
N ARG A 32 8.03 14.01 -9.47
CA ARG A 32 8.60 14.60 -8.25
C ARG A 32 9.79 13.79 -7.70
N GLY A 33 10.21 12.73 -8.39
CA GLY A 33 11.29 11.84 -7.95
C GLY A 33 10.90 10.94 -6.78
N VAL A 34 9.61 10.69 -6.58
CA VAL A 34 9.11 9.79 -5.54
C VAL A 34 8.81 8.42 -6.15
N ASP A 35 9.55 7.41 -5.73
CA ASP A 35 9.30 6.02 -6.12
C ASP A 35 8.00 5.52 -5.47
N SER A 36 7.12 4.92 -6.26
CA SER A 36 5.78 4.53 -5.83
C SER A 36 5.22 3.37 -6.66
N TRP A 37 4.37 2.56 -6.02
CA TRP A 37 3.71 1.41 -6.64
C TRP A 37 2.31 1.22 -6.05
N VAL A 38 1.45 0.46 -6.76
CA VAL A 38 0.15 0.04 -6.22
C VAL A 38 0.39 -1.01 -5.13
N ALA A 39 0.17 -0.63 -3.88
CA ALA A 39 0.38 -1.51 -2.73
C ALA A 39 -0.75 -2.54 -2.52
N GLY A 40 -1.94 -2.27 -3.07
CA GLY A 40 -3.13 -3.11 -2.93
C GLY A 40 -4.40 -2.32 -3.22
N GLU A 41 -5.52 -2.83 -2.73
CA GLU A 41 -6.84 -2.24 -2.89
C GLU A 41 -7.57 -2.14 -1.55
N ILE A 42 -8.52 -1.20 -1.45
CA ILE A 42 -9.44 -1.11 -0.32
C ILE A 42 -10.70 -1.90 -0.67
N THR A 43 -11.06 -2.85 0.18
CA THR A 43 -12.25 -3.69 0.05
C THR A 43 -13.19 -3.47 1.23
N ASP A 44 -14.43 -3.93 1.09
CA ASP A 44 -15.33 -4.08 2.24
C ASP A 44 -14.70 -5.03 3.26
N ARG A 45 -14.91 -4.73 4.56
CA ARG A 45 -14.28 -5.50 5.65
C ARG A 45 -14.58 -7.00 5.59
N GLY A 46 -15.75 -7.42 5.10
CA GLY A 46 -16.15 -8.83 5.05
C GLY A 46 -15.84 -9.58 6.35
N ASP A 47 -15.18 -10.73 6.22
CA ASP A 47 -14.72 -11.57 7.34
C ASP A 47 -13.26 -11.29 7.75
N HIS A 48 -12.63 -10.22 7.26
CA HIS A 48 -11.24 -9.89 7.59
C HIS A 48 -11.11 -9.53 9.08
N ALA A 49 -10.25 -10.26 9.79
CA ALA A 49 -10.01 -10.07 11.22
C ALA A 49 -9.24 -8.77 11.53
N THR A 50 -8.48 -8.24 10.58
CA THR A 50 -7.65 -7.03 10.71
C THR A 50 -8.07 -5.95 9.72
N GLY A 51 -7.76 -4.69 10.05
CA GLY A 51 -8.05 -3.54 9.17
C GLY A 51 -7.05 -3.36 8.01
N ALA A 52 -5.95 -4.12 8.03
CA ALA A 52 -4.99 -4.22 6.95
C ALA A 52 -4.38 -5.62 7.01
N GLU A 53 -4.19 -6.21 5.84
CA GLU A 53 -3.58 -7.51 5.66
C GLU A 53 -2.55 -7.34 4.54
N LEU A 54 -1.30 -7.66 4.83
CA LEU A 54 -0.30 -7.79 3.76
C LEU A 54 -0.67 -9.10 2.99
N THR A 55 -0.37 -9.21 1.70
CA THR A 55 -0.65 -10.46 0.93
C THR A 55 0.52 -10.81 -0.01
N GLY A 56 0.67 -12.09 -0.37
CA GLY A 56 1.76 -12.57 -1.23
C GLY A 56 2.97 -13.18 -0.50
N ALA A 57 4.16 -13.08 -1.11
CA ALA A 57 5.34 -13.89 -0.74
C ALA A 57 5.98 -13.53 0.61
N TYR A 58 5.61 -12.40 1.22
CA TYR A 58 6.08 -11.98 2.54
C TYR A 58 5.37 -12.75 3.69
N ALA A 59 4.24 -13.42 3.40
CA ALA A 59 3.44 -14.20 4.37
C ALA A 59 3.90 -15.66 4.54
N ARG A 60 4.99 -16.08 3.89
CA ARG A 60 5.53 -17.45 3.95
C ARG A 60 6.69 -17.59 4.94
#